data_AF-A0A3B5LTK7-F1
#
_entry.id   AF-A0A3B5LTK7-F1
#
_cell.length_a   1.000
_cell.length_b   1.000
_cell.length_c   1.000
_cell.angle_alpha   90.00
_cell.angle_beta   90.00
_cell.angle_gamma   90.00
#
_symmetry.space_group_name_H-M   'P 1'
#
loop_
_entity.id
_entity.type
_entity.pdbx_description
1 polymer ?
#
loop_
_entity_poly.entity_id
_entity_poly.type
_entity_poly.pdbx_seq_one_letter_code
_entity_poly.pdbx_strand_id
1 'polypeptide(L)'
;MTDISSNPDSYLQILPVAHTKVEDNESVQLLLTTKIAVYLMTFLIVTVAWAAHIRLFQVIVHIDDCLALLNLVSTINFPSALQFSLMATFPENVLGILLFCGCVMVIGVIQSVIVLYAFSRPFLLNEQIQISDNLTYYKHHILQVIMRVPIMCFFASIFSFIFFQLSYVLLAIIIFLPYISQSLKWCRSKAIGRNETPDSMLFYTYLPNEPLSKERVEAFSDGVYAIVATLLILDICEDNVPDPAVVQKQFGGSLVAALQAYGPEYLAYFGSFATVGLLWFVHHSLFLHVTKTTRFMGLLNTFSLAFVGGLPLAYQLTHEFPRNSQNELEAIQISCVIVFFAGIFQLSIWVVALYNEQETLHPYVWYGGREHVFMLAKLALYPCVALGTFFLSCILSKFSTSIFHLMEITVPFAFLVLRLLVRIGLALLRFIFCPNRSDLTTVVDDEADETRVPFNAVVT
;
A
#
# COMPACT_ATOMS: atom_id res chain seq x y z
N MET A 1 41.09 -10.64 2.63
CA MET A 1 40.33 -10.80 3.89
C MET A 1 39.39 -9.60 3.94
N THR A 2 38.30 -9.71 3.20
CA THR A 2 37.30 -8.66 3.03
C THR A 2 36.36 -8.74 4.23
N ASP A 3 36.21 -7.63 4.95
CA ASP A 3 35.20 -7.43 5.98
C ASP A 3 33.83 -7.74 5.38
N ILE A 4 33.32 -8.94 5.67
CA ILE A 4 31.91 -9.25 5.59
C ILE A 4 31.34 -8.73 6.91
N SER A 5 31.13 -7.42 7.01
CA SER A 5 30.24 -6.89 8.04
C SER A 5 28.86 -7.44 7.70
N SER A 6 28.44 -8.45 8.45
CA SER A 6 27.13 -9.05 8.40
C SER A 6 26.08 -7.98 8.69
N ASN A 7 25.48 -7.37 7.67
CA ASN A 7 24.23 -6.62 7.84
C ASN A 7 23.12 -7.63 8.16
N PRO A 8 22.51 -7.59 9.35
CA PRO A 8 21.45 -8.52 9.72
C PRO A 8 20.10 -8.20 9.05
N ASP A 9 20.02 -7.23 8.12
CA ASP A 9 18.77 -6.50 7.89
C ASP A 9 17.87 -7.05 6.75
N SER A 10 18.17 -8.26 6.27
CA SER A 10 17.52 -8.85 5.07
C SER A 10 16.06 -9.32 5.25
N TYR A 11 15.26 -8.74 6.14
CA TYR A 11 13.92 -9.25 6.49
C TYR A 11 12.76 -8.54 5.77
N LEU A 12 12.99 -7.36 5.18
CA LEU A 12 11.94 -6.55 4.53
C LEU A 12 12.30 -6.13 3.11
N GLN A 13 11.31 -6.20 2.21
CA GLN A 13 11.53 -6.03 0.76
C GLN A 13 11.99 -4.62 0.36
N ILE A 14 11.76 -3.59 1.16
CA ILE A 14 12.25 -2.23 0.83
C ILE A 14 13.73 -2.05 1.17
N LEU A 15 14.26 -2.83 2.11
CA LEU A 15 15.54 -2.54 2.75
C LEU A 15 16.76 -2.65 1.82
N PRO A 16 16.85 -3.65 0.90
CA PRO A 16 17.93 -3.70 -0.08
C PRO A 16 17.92 -2.55 -1.09
N VAL A 17 16.78 -1.86 -1.25
CA VAL A 17 16.66 -0.63 -2.04
C VAL A 17 17.14 0.56 -1.24
N ALA A 18 16.75 0.61 0.04
CA ALA A 18 17.09 1.67 0.98
C ALA A 18 18.61 1.78 1.16
N HIS A 19 19.31 0.69 1.50
CA HIS A 19 20.77 0.69 1.73
C HIS A 19 21.65 0.74 0.46
N THR A 20 21.13 1.23 -0.67
CA THR A 20 21.94 1.34 -1.90
C THR A 20 22.79 2.61 -1.83
N LYS A 21 24.06 2.49 -1.43
CA LYS A 21 24.99 3.65 -1.43
C LYS A 21 25.07 4.27 -2.82
N VAL A 22 24.63 5.53 -2.94
CA VAL A 22 24.60 6.25 -4.22
C VAL A 22 25.92 7.00 -4.41
N GLU A 23 26.87 6.41 -5.13
CA GLU A 23 28.01 7.14 -5.69
C GLU A 23 27.60 7.85 -7.01
N ASP A 24 28.21 9.00 -7.31
CA ASP A 24 27.90 9.95 -8.42
C ASP A 24 27.99 9.41 -9.87
N ASN A 25 28.00 8.09 -10.08
CA ASN A 25 28.13 7.47 -11.40
C ASN A 25 26.76 7.16 -12.03
N GLU A 26 26.59 7.43 -13.33
CA GLU A 26 25.37 7.09 -14.12
C GLU A 26 24.93 5.61 -13.98
N SER A 27 25.88 4.70 -13.72
CA SER A 27 25.60 3.29 -13.47
C SER A 27 24.76 3.04 -12.21
N VAL A 28 24.83 3.92 -11.22
CA VAL A 28 24.14 3.79 -9.93
C VAL A 28 22.67 4.22 -10.04
N GLN A 29 22.36 5.20 -10.88
CA GLN A 29 20.97 5.63 -11.13
C GLN A 29 20.15 4.53 -11.83
N LEU A 30 20.76 3.83 -12.79
CA LEU A 30 20.15 2.65 -13.42
C LEU A 30 19.94 1.51 -12.41
N LEU A 31 20.90 1.29 -11.51
CA LEU A 31 20.80 0.29 -10.45
C LEU A 31 19.67 0.62 -9.47
N LEU A 32 19.57 1.88 -9.00
CA LEU A 32 18.51 2.33 -8.10
C LEU A 32 17.13 2.17 -8.74
N THR A 33 16.98 2.58 -9.99
CA THR A 33 15.74 2.42 -10.76
C THR A 33 15.35 0.94 -10.87
N THR A 34 16.31 0.06 -11.14
CA THR A 34 16.10 -1.39 -11.20
C THR A 34 15.63 -1.94 -9.86
N LYS A 35 16.27 -1.54 -8.77
CA LYS A 35 15.89 -1.97 -7.41
C LYS A 35 14.48 -1.51 -7.01
N ILE A 36 14.11 -0.27 -7.33
CA ILE A 36 12.74 0.25 -7.10
C ILE A 36 11.72 -0.53 -7.92
N ALA A 37 12.00 -0.81 -9.19
CA ALA A 37 11.11 -1.59 -10.04
C ALA A 37 10.92 -3.02 -9.53
N VAL A 38 12.02 -3.66 -9.10
CA VAL A 38 11.99 -4.99 -8.49
C VAL A 38 11.18 -4.96 -7.20
N TYR A 39 11.32 -3.94 -6.35
CA TYR A 39 10.53 -3.77 -5.12
C TYR A 39 9.03 -3.66 -5.39
N LEU A 40 8.63 -2.77 -6.31
CA LEU A 40 7.22 -2.61 -6.66
C LEU A 40 6.65 -3.91 -7.21
N MET A 41 7.39 -4.60 -8.07
CA MET A 41 6.95 -5.88 -8.64
C MET A 41 6.74 -6.94 -7.56
N THR A 42 7.70 -7.12 -6.64
CA THR A 42 7.60 -8.16 -5.60
C THR A 42 6.52 -7.85 -4.57
N PHE A 43 6.37 -6.59 -4.16
CA PHE A 43 5.30 -6.16 -3.26
C PHE A 43 3.92 -6.45 -3.86
N LEU A 44 3.75 -6.16 -5.16
CA LEU A 44 2.50 -6.42 -5.88
C LEU A 44 2.22 -7.93 -6.00
N ILE A 45 3.22 -8.75 -6.31
CA ILE A 45 3.05 -10.22 -6.38
C ILE A 45 2.64 -10.78 -5.00
N VAL A 46 3.31 -10.33 -3.94
CA VAL A 46 2.96 -10.69 -2.56
C VAL A 46 1.52 -10.31 -2.25
N THR A 47 1.09 -9.10 -2.60
CA THR A 47 -0.27 -8.66 -2.32
C THR A 47 -1.31 -9.45 -3.12
N VAL A 48 -1.00 -9.83 -4.36
CA VAL A 48 -1.86 -10.72 -5.18
C VAL A 48 -1.97 -12.11 -4.54
N ALA A 49 -0.86 -12.67 -4.05
CA ALA A 49 -0.84 -13.95 -3.35
C ALA A 49 -1.65 -13.89 -2.04
N TRP A 50 -1.50 -12.83 -1.26
CA TRP A 50 -2.28 -12.56 -0.05
C TRP A 50 -3.78 -12.42 -0.35
N ALA A 51 -4.15 -11.69 -1.42
CA ALA A 51 -5.55 -11.56 -1.83
C ALA A 51 -6.15 -12.90 -2.29
N ALA A 52 -5.35 -13.76 -2.94
CA ALA A 52 -5.77 -15.12 -3.30
C ALA A 52 -5.98 -15.99 -2.06
N HIS A 53 -5.08 -15.88 -1.08
CA HIS A 53 -5.15 -16.57 0.21
C HIS A 53 -6.40 -16.18 1.00
N ILE A 54 -6.71 -14.89 1.14
CA ILE A 54 -7.94 -14.47 1.82
C ILE A 54 -9.19 -15.03 1.16
N ARG A 55 -9.24 -15.00 -0.18
CA ARG A 55 -10.38 -15.56 -0.91
C ARG A 55 -10.57 -17.05 -0.65
N LEU A 56 -9.49 -17.79 -0.45
CA LEU A 56 -9.56 -19.20 -0.07
C LEU A 56 -10.19 -19.36 1.33
N PHE A 57 -9.83 -18.52 2.29
CA PHE A 57 -10.38 -18.53 3.65
C PHE A 57 -11.74 -17.81 3.79
N GLN A 58 -12.26 -17.18 2.75
CA GLN A 58 -13.68 -16.81 2.68
C GLN A 58 -14.56 -18.02 2.32
N VAL A 59 -13.99 -18.99 1.59
CA VAL A 59 -14.65 -20.26 1.26
C VAL A 59 -14.56 -21.25 2.42
N ILE A 60 -13.42 -21.29 3.10
CA ILE A 60 -13.13 -22.16 4.25
C ILE A 60 -13.38 -21.36 5.53
N VAL A 61 -14.57 -21.52 6.13
CA VAL A 61 -14.99 -20.75 7.31
C VAL A 61 -14.46 -21.39 8.59
N HIS A 62 -14.46 -22.71 8.67
CA HIS A 62 -13.97 -23.44 9.84
C HIS A 62 -12.59 -24.02 9.56
N ILE A 63 -11.69 -23.89 10.52
CA ILE A 63 -10.30 -24.33 10.43
C ILE A 63 -10.08 -25.43 11.48
N ASP A 64 -9.50 -26.54 11.05
CA ASP A 64 -8.98 -27.60 11.93
C ASP A 64 -7.46 -27.52 12.06
N ASP A 65 -6.87 -28.30 12.97
CA ASP A 65 -5.43 -28.27 13.22
C ASP A 65 -4.59 -28.61 11.97
N CYS A 66 -5.10 -29.47 11.09
CA CYS A 66 -4.41 -29.86 9.87
C CYS A 66 -4.38 -28.70 8.86
N LEU A 67 -5.51 -28.03 8.64
CA LEU A 67 -5.60 -26.82 7.84
C LEU A 67 -4.76 -25.69 8.42
N ALA A 68 -4.75 -25.52 9.74
CA ALA A 68 -3.91 -24.53 10.41
C ALA A 68 -2.41 -24.79 10.15
N LEU A 69 -1.96 -26.05 10.24
CA LEU A 69 -0.58 -26.43 9.93
C LEU A 69 -0.24 -26.22 8.45
N LEU A 70 -1.12 -26.65 7.52
CA LEU A 70 -0.92 -26.41 6.09
C LEU A 70 -0.85 -24.91 5.77
N ASN A 71 -1.71 -24.12 6.41
CA ASN A 71 -1.69 -22.66 6.31
C ASN A 71 -0.36 -22.09 6.81
N LEU A 72 0.10 -22.53 7.98
CA LEU A 72 1.38 -22.09 8.56
C LEU A 72 2.54 -22.41 7.61
N VAL A 73 2.60 -23.61 7.03
CA VAL A 73 3.62 -23.98 6.04
C VAL A 73 3.53 -23.09 4.80
N SER A 74 2.32 -22.77 4.32
CA SER A 74 2.14 -21.83 3.21
C SER A 74 2.64 -20.42 3.55
N THR A 75 2.46 -19.95 4.79
CA THR A 75 2.93 -18.63 5.25
C THR A 75 4.44 -18.60 5.43
N ILE A 76 5.07 -19.68 5.89
CA ILE A 76 6.53 -19.77 6.03
C ILE A 76 7.21 -19.77 4.64
N ASN A 77 6.61 -20.43 3.65
CA ASN A 77 7.12 -20.47 2.28
C ASN A 77 6.83 -19.20 1.47
N PHE A 78 6.16 -18.22 2.08
CA PHE A 78 5.84 -16.96 1.43
C PHE A 78 7.13 -16.22 1.03
N PRO A 79 7.18 -15.55 -0.16
CA PRO A 79 8.44 -15.04 -0.69
C PRO A 79 9.14 -14.12 0.30
N SER A 80 10.29 -14.58 0.81
CA SER A 80 11.02 -13.89 1.87
C SER A 80 11.87 -12.75 1.29
N ALA A 81 12.20 -11.78 2.13
CA ALA A 81 13.03 -10.64 1.72
C ALA A 81 14.44 -11.05 1.23
N LEU A 82 14.92 -12.23 1.62
CA LEU A 82 16.14 -12.82 1.08
C LEU A 82 16.06 -13.04 -0.45
N GLN A 83 14.95 -13.61 -0.92
CA GLN A 83 14.75 -13.90 -2.35
C GLN A 83 14.64 -12.61 -3.16
N PHE A 84 13.94 -11.63 -2.58
CA PHE A 84 13.86 -10.29 -3.11
C PHE A 84 15.25 -9.66 -3.24
N SER A 85 16.03 -9.66 -2.16
CA SER A 85 17.37 -9.09 -2.15
C SER A 85 18.26 -9.74 -3.20
N LEU A 86 18.16 -11.06 -3.36
CA LEU A 86 18.95 -11.79 -4.34
C LEU A 86 18.57 -11.42 -5.78
N MET A 87 17.27 -11.23 -6.05
CA MET A 87 16.76 -10.77 -7.34
C MET A 87 17.09 -9.30 -7.64
N ALA A 88 17.10 -8.44 -6.61
CA ALA A 88 17.41 -7.02 -6.74
C ALA A 88 18.92 -6.75 -6.90
N THR A 89 19.77 -7.49 -6.18
CA THR A 89 21.24 -7.31 -6.22
C THR A 89 21.86 -7.98 -7.45
N PHE A 90 21.32 -9.11 -7.89
CA PHE A 90 21.84 -9.86 -9.03
C PHE A 90 20.75 -10.09 -10.09
N PRO A 91 20.26 -9.04 -10.77
CA PRO A 91 19.13 -9.14 -11.69
C PRO A 91 19.42 -10.02 -12.92
N GLU A 92 20.70 -10.11 -13.32
CA GLU A 92 21.16 -10.96 -14.43
C GLU A 92 21.34 -12.43 -14.01
N ASN A 93 21.41 -12.71 -12.71
CA ASN A 93 21.57 -14.08 -12.23
C ASN A 93 20.22 -14.79 -12.14
N VAL A 94 20.11 -15.90 -12.86
CA VAL A 94 18.89 -16.71 -12.96
C VAL A 94 18.46 -17.26 -11.58
N LEU A 95 19.40 -17.45 -10.64
CA LEU A 95 19.14 -18.07 -9.34
C LEU A 95 18.06 -17.33 -8.52
N GLY A 96 18.04 -16.00 -8.54
CA GLY A 96 17.04 -15.22 -7.79
C GLY A 96 15.61 -15.48 -8.29
N ILE A 97 15.45 -15.52 -9.61
CA ILE A 97 14.17 -15.81 -10.27
C ILE A 97 13.73 -17.26 -9.98
N LEU A 98 14.65 -18.22 -10.04
CA LEU A 98 14.33 -19.63 -9.78
C LEU A 98 13.85 -19.86 -8.34
N LEU A 99 14.53 -19.28 -7.36
CA LEU A 99 14.12 -19.39 -5.96
C LEU A 99 12.75 -18.75 -5.73
N PHE A 100 12.52 -17.56 -6.32
CA PHE A 100 11.24 -16.88 -6.24
C PHE A 100 10.10 -17.70 -6.85
N CYS A 101 10.26 -18.13 -8.11
CA CYS A 101 9.28 -18.96 -8.81
C CYS A 101 9.05 -20.30 -8.10
N GLY A 102 10.11 -20.91 -7.56
CA GLY A 102 10.03 -22.14 -6.77
C GLY A 102 9.16 -22.00 -5.53
N CYS A 103 9.34 -20.93 -4.75
CA CYS A 103 8.48 -20.67 -3.59
C CYS A 103 7.02 -20.42 -3.96
N VAL A 104 6.77 -19.61 -4.99
CA VAL A 104 5.39 -19.38 -5.47
C VAL A 104 4.73 -20.68 -5.94
N MET A 105 5.47 -21.56 -6.61
CA MET A 105 4.98 -22.88 -7.00
C MET A 105 4.64 -23.76 -5.77
N VAL A 106 5.52 -23.81 -4.77
CA VAL A 106 5.28 -24.55 -3.52
C VAL A 106 4.04 -24.04 -2.80
N ILE A 107 3.87 -22.72 -2.67
CA ILE A 107 2.68 -22.09 -2.09
C ILE A 107 1.42 -22.54 -2.84
N GLY A 108 1.43 -22.49 -4.17
CA GLY A 108 0.25 -22.88 -4.96
C GLY A 108 -0.08 -24.37 -4.86
N VAL A 109 0.92 -25.24 -4.71
CA VAL A 109 0.70 -26.67 -4.44
C VAL A 109 0.08 -26.86 -3.05
N ILE A 110 0.59 -26.20 -2.02
CA ILE A 110 0.03 -26.27 -0.65
C ILE A 110 -1.41 -25.74 -0.63
N GLN A 111 -1.68 -24.60 -1.27
CA GLN A 111 -3.04 -24.05 -1.39
C GLN A 111 -3.98 -25.00 -2.14
N SER A 112 -3.48 -25.70 -3.16
CA SER A 112 -4.26 -26.74 -3.86
C SER A 112 -4.58 -27.92 -2.96
N VAL A 113 -3.63 -28.35 -2.12
CA VAL A 113 -3.86 -29.41 -1.10
C VAL A 113 -4.91 -28.95 -0.07
N ILE A 114 -4.83 -27.70 0.39
CA ILE A 114 -5.83 -27.10 1.30
C ILE A 114 -7.23 -27.17 0.69
N VAL A 115 -7.38 -26.80 -0.59
CA VAL A 115 -8.66 -26.90 -1.30
C VAL A 115 -9.13 -28.34 -1.39
N LEU A 116 -8.27 -29.26 -1.82
CA LEU A 116 -8.64 -30.68 -1.94
C LEU A 116 -9.10 -31.24 -0.59
N TYR A 117 -8.40 -30.89 0.49
CA TYR A 117 -8.73 -31.30 1.86
C TYR A 117 -10.06 -30.71 2.34
N ALA A 118 -10.27 -29.39 2.17
CA ALA A 118 -11.50 -28.72 2.59
C ALA A 118 -12.72 -29.27 1.85
N PHE A 119 -12.62 -29.54 0.55
CA PHE A 119 -13.72 -30.13 -0.23
C PHE A 119 -13.95 -31.62 0.09
N SER A 120 -12.97 -32.33 0.66
CA SER A 120 -13.17 -33.68 1.21
C SER A 120 -13.95 -33.68 2.53
N ARG A 121 -14.07 -32.53 3.20
CA ARG A 121 -14.72 -32.35 4.50
C ARG A 121 -15.73 -31.20 4.43
N PRO A 122 -16.97 -31.43 3.96
CA PRO A 122 -17.94 -30.36 3.67
C PRO A 122 -18.27 -29.44 4.86
N PHE A 123 -18.10 -29.90 6.10
CA PHE A 123 -18.32 -29.11 7.31
C PHE A 123 -17.35 -27.92 7.48
N LEU A 124 -16.23 -27.90 6.76
CA LEU A 124 -15.24 -26.82 6.83
C LEU A 124 -15.60 -25.64 5.92
N LEU A 125 -16.49 -25.87 4.95
CA LEU A 125 -16.86 -24.91 3.93
C LEU A 125 -17.99 -23.98 4.40
N ASN A 126 -18.11 -22.83 3.75
CA ASN A 126 -19.24 -21.92 3.94
C ASN A 126 -20.59 -22.62 3.62
N GLU A 127 -21.60 -22.37 4.44
CA GLU A 127 -22.97 -22.93 4.29
C GLU A 127 -23.55 -22.69 2.89
N GLN A 128 -23.29 -21.52 2.28
CA GLN A 128 -23.78 -21.21 0.94
C GLN A 128 -23.24 -22.16 -0.14
N ILE A 129 -22.00 -22.61 0.00
CA ILE A 129 -21.34 -23.53 -0.93
C ILE A 129 -21.78 -24.97 -0.61
N GLN A 130 -22.00 -25.28 0.67
CA GLN A 130 -22.48 -26.59 1.11
C GLN A 130 -23.88 -26.91 0.59
N ILE A 131 -24.77 -25.91 0.51
CA ILE A 131 -26.15 -26.07 0.02
C ILE A 131 -26.22 -26.11 -1.52
N SER A 132 -25.14 -25.74 -2.23
CA SER A 132 -25.14 -25.70 -3.69
C SER A 132 -25.05 -27.09 -4.34
N ASP A 133 -25.86 -27.34 -5.37
CA ASP A 133 -25.94 -28.64 -6.07
C ASP A 133 -24.65 -29.04 -6.83
N ASN A 134 -23.71 -28.09 -7.03
CA ASN A 134 -22.56 -28.24 -7.91
C ASN A 134 -21.20 -28.08 -7.20
N LEU A 135 -21.00 -28.77 -6.06
CA LEU A 135 -19.75 -28.74 -5.28
C LEU A 135 -18.50 -29.08 -6.12
N THR A 136 -18.62 -30.05 -7.04
CA THR A 136 -17.53 -30.48 -7.93
C THR A 136 -17.13 -29.38 -8.90
N TYR A 137 -18.08 -28.59 -9.38
CA TYR A 137 -17.80 -27.46 -10.26
C TYR A 137 -17.00 -26.39 -9.51
N TYR A 138 -17.44 -26.02 -8.29
CA TYR A 138 -16.71 -25.07 -7.46
C TYR A 138 -15.29 -25.55 -7.19
N LYS A 139 -15.11 -26.81 -6.75
CA LYS A 139 -13.78 -27.40 -6.53
C LYS A 139 -12.84 -27.23 -7.73
N HIS A 140 -13.28 -27.61 -8.93
CA HIS A 140 -12.46 -27.50 -10.13
C HIS A 140 -12.18 -26.05 -10.50
N HIS A 141 -13.17 -25.18 -10.35
CA HIS A 141 -13.01 -23.75 -10.55
C HIS A 141 -11.95 -23.17 -9.60
N ILE A 142 -12.00 -23.55 -8.32
CA ILE A 142 -11.04 -23.13 -7.29
C ILE A 142 -9.62 -23.54 -7.63
N LEU A 143 -9.47 -24.81 -7.94
CA LEU A 143 -8.18 -25.37 -8.28
C LEU A 143 -7.59 -24.70 -9.53
N GLN A 144 -8.41 -24.45 -10.56
CA GLN A 144 -7.96 -23.77 -11.78
C GLN A 144 -7.49 -22.34 -11.53
N VAL A 145 -8.16 -21.58 -10.66
CA VAL A 145 -7.76 -20.19 -10.38
C VAL A 145 -6.44 -20.16 -9.59
N ILE A 146 -6.30 -20.99 -8.56
CA ILE A 146 -5.08 -21.06 -7.74
C ILE A 146 -3.88 -21.56 -8.56
N MET A 147 -4.07 -22.58 -9.41
CA MET A 147 -2.98 -23.16 -10.19
C MET A 147 -2.44 -22.28 -11.32
N ARG A 148 -3.16 -21.23 -11.75
CA ARG A 148 -2.69 -20.33 -12.82
C ARG A 148 -1.36 -19.66 -12.48
N VAL A 149 -1.20 -19.15 -11.26
CA VAL A 149 0.00 -18.42 -10.86
C VAL A 149 1.24 -19.35 -10.84
N PRO A 150 1.21 -20.52 -10.17
CA PRO A 150 2.29 -21.52 -10.26
C PRO A 150 2.64 -21.95 -11.68
N ILE A 151 1.64 -22.15 -12.55
CA ILE A 151 1.89 -22.54 -13.95
C ILE A 151 2.64 -21.42 -14.69
N MET A 152 2.25 -20.17 -14.50
CA MET A 152 2.97 -19.04 -15.11
C MET A 152 4.38 -18.88 -14.54
N CYS A 153 4.58 -19.08 -13.23
CA CYS A 153 5.91 -19.09 -12.61
C CYS A 153 6.79 -20.24 -13.12
N PHE A 154 6.20 -21.41 -13.39
CA PHE A 154 6.92 -22.52 -14.03
C PHE A 154 7.41 -22.14 -15.42
N PHE A 155 6.57 -21.52 -16.25
CA PHE A 155 7.01 -21.00 -17.55
C PHE A 155 8.07 -19.90 -17.40
N ALA A 156 7.89 -18.96 -16.48
CA ALA A 156 8.87 -17.90 -16.20
C ALA A 156 10.24 -18.47 -15.77
N SER A 157 10.25 -19.56 -15.00
CA SER A 157 11.44 -20.30 -14.58
C SER A 157 12.13 -21.05 -15.73
N ILE A 158 11.40 -21.47 -16.77
CA ILE A 158 12.00 -22.07 -17.97
C ILE A 158 12.60 -20.97 -18.84
N PHE A 159 11.84 -19.89 -19.07
CA PHE A 159 12.29 -18.77 -19.88
C PHE A 159 13.47 -18.02 -19.27
N SER A 160 13.66 -18.06 -17.95
CA SER A 160 14.79 -17.41 -17.29
C SER A 160 16.15 -17.98 -17.73
N PHE A 161 16.21 -19.23 -18.19
CA PHE A 161 17.43 -19.82 -18.78
C PHE A 161 17.70 -19.36 -20.22
N ILE A 162 16.67 -18.89 -20.94
CA ILE A 162 16.76 -18.49 -22.34
C ILE A 162 16.97 -16.97 -22.44
N PHE A 163 16.11 -16.20 -21.76
CA PHE A 163 16.12 -14.74 -21.78
C PHE A 163 15.53 -14.20 -20.48
N PHE A 164 16.40 -13.73 -19.57
CA PHE A 164 15.99 -13.32 -18.22
C PHE A 164 15.01 -12.14 -18.23
N GLN A 165 15.14 -11.19 -19.17
CA GLN A 165 14.21 -10.05 -19.26
C GLN A 165 12.77 -10.49 -19.58
N LEU A 166 12.58 -11.55 -20.37
CA LEU A 166 11.24 -12.09 -20.65
C LEU A 166 10.62 -12.69 -19.39
N SER A 167 11.43 -13.27 -18.51
CA SER A 167 10.95 -13.80 -17.23
C SER A 167 10.38 -12.70 -16.33
N TYR A 168 11.05 -11.55 -16.23
CA TYR A 168 10.51 -10.39 -15.51
C TYR A 168 9.22 -9.85 -16.13
N VAL A 169 9.12 -9.81 -17.45
CA VAL A 169 7.87 -9.42 -18.15
C VAL A 169 6.74 -10.40 -17.83
N LEU A 170 7.02 -11.71 -17.81
CA LEU A 170 6.04 -12.73 -17.42
C LEU A 170 5.58 -12.55 -15.97
N LEU A 171 6.50 -12.28 -15.04
CA LEU A 171 6.17 -11.97 -13.64
C LEU A 171 5.32 -10.70 -13.51
N ALA A 172 5.61 -9.66 -14.30
CA ALA A 172 4.79 -8.45 -14.34
C ALA A 172 3.38 -8.74 -14.89
N ILE A 173 3.27 -9.57 -15.93
CA ILE A 173 1.97 -9.98 -16.48
C ILE A 173 1.12 -10.72 -15.44
N ILE A 174 1.72 -11.56 -14.56
CA ILE A 174 0.99 -12.26 -13.49
C ILE A 174 0.20 -11.28 -12.60
N ILE A 175 0.77 -10.11 -12.30
CA ILE A 175 0.13 -9.07 -11.48
C ILE A 175 -1.13 -8.53 -12.16
N PHE A 176 -1.04 -8.24 -13.46
CA PHE A 176 -2.12 -7.59 -14.22
C PHE A 176 -3.09 -8.57 -14.88
N LEU A 177 -2.75 -9.85 -14.97
CA LEU A 177 -3.56 -10.91 -15.58
C LEU A 177 -5.04 -10.91 -15.14
N PRO A 178 -5.39 -10.83 -13.83
CA PRO A 178 -6.79 -10.81 -13.43
C PRO A 178 -7.55 -9.60 -14.01
N TYR A 179 -6.92 -8.43 -14.03
CA TYR A 179 -7.52 -7.18 -14.51
C TYR A 179 -7.61 -7.14 -16.04
N ILE A 180 -6.54 -7.54 -16.73
CA ILE A 180 -6.49 -7.62 -18.20
C ILE A 180 -7.58 -8.57 -18.70
N SER A 181 -7.76 -9.73 -18.04
CA SER A 181 -8.79 -10.70 -18.43
C SER A 181 -10.21 -10.16 -18.29
N GLN A 182 -10.47 -9.30 -17.31
CA GLN A 182 -11.77 -8.67 -17.09
C GLN A 182 -12.03 -7.57 -18.13
N SER A 183 -11.05 -6.71 -18.39
CA SER A 183 -11.13 -5.67 -19.42
C SER A 183 -11.30 -6.25 -20.81
N LEU A 184 -10.57 -7.31 -21.17
CA LEU A 184 -10.70 -8.02 -22.44
C LEU A 184 -12.10 -8.61 -22.62
N LYS A 185 -12.70 -9.17 -21.56
CA LYS A 185 -14.06 -9.72 -21.61
C LYS A 185 -15.11 -8.64 -21.76
N TRP A 186 -14.99 -7.54 -21.02
CA TRP A 186 -15.87 -6.38 -21.16
C TRP A 186 -15.79 -5.79 -22.58
N CYS A 187 -14.57 -5.67 -23.12
CA CYS A 187 -14.38 -5.20 -24.49
C CYS A 187 -14.96 -6.19 -25.51
N ARG A 188 -14.77 -7.50 -25.28
CA ARG A 188 -15.30 -8.57 -26.13
C ARG A 188 -16.83 -8.65 -26.08
N SER A 189 -17.47 -8.48 -24.93
CA SER A 189 -18.93 -8.49 -24.81
C SER A 189 -19.54 -7.28 -25.51
N LYS A 190 -18.91 -6.11 -25.36
CA LYS A 190 -19.29 -4.88 -26.06
C LYS A 190 -19.07 -4.97 -27.58
N ALA A 191 -18.04 -5.69 -28.02
CA ALA A 191 -17.72 -5.88 -29.44
C ALA A 191 -18.55 -6.98 -30.13
N ILE A 192 -18.92 -8.06 -29.41
CA ILE A 192 -19.63 -9.22 -29.99
C ILE A 192 -21.15 -9.13 -29.83
N GLY A 193 -21.68 -8.15 -29.07
CA GLY A 193 -23.12 -7.89 -28.99
C GLY A 193 -23.93 -9.07 -28.43
N ARG A 194 -23.30 -9.98 -27.67
CA ARG A 194 -23.97 -11.15 -27.10
C ARG A 194 -24.42 -10.83 -25.67
N ASN A 195 -25.73 -10.81 -25.45
CA ASN A 195 -26.32 -10.81 -24.10
C ASN A 195 -25.77 -12.01 -23.31
N GLU A 196 -25.24 -11.72 -22.13
CA GLU A 196 -24.59 -12.68 -21.25
C GLU A 196 -25.58 -13.78 -20.84
N THR A 197 -25.20 -15.05 -21.02
CA THR A 197 -25.76 -16.11 -20.18
C THR A 197 -25.19 -15.91 -18.77
N PRO A 198 -26.03 -15.89 -17.71
CA PRO A 198 -25.59 -15.58 -16.35
C PRO A 198 -24.46 -16.49 -15.82
N ASP A 199 -24.27 -17.67 -16.42
CA ASP A 199 -23.22 -18.63 -16.07
C ASP A 199 -21.79 -18.21 -16.54
N SER A 200 -21.67 -17.18 -17.37
CA SER A 200 -20.38 -16.79 -18.00
C SER A 200 -19.58 -15.72 -17.24
N MET A 201 -20.21 -15.06 -16.25
CA MET A 201 -19.56 -14.12 -15.31
C MET A 201 -18.74 -14.84 -14.23
N LEU A 202 -18.78 -16.18 -14.21
CA LEU A 202 -18.31 -17.04 -13.14
C LEU A 202 -16.84 -17.49 -13.32
N PHE A 203 -16.03 -16.70 -14.02
CA PHE A 203 -14.71 -17.18 -14.46
C PHE A 203 -13.56 -16.88 -13.50
N TYR A 204 -13.77 -16.09 -12.44
CA TYR A 204 -12.74 -15.72 -11.46
C TYR A 204 -13.31 -15.34 -10.08
N THR A 205 -14.43 -15.95 -9.72
CA THR A 205 -15.14 -15.56 -8.51
C THR A 205 -15.68 -16.79 -7.83
N TYR A 206 -15.18 -17.10 -6.64
CA TYR A 206 -15.82 -18.11 -5.80
C TYR A 206 -17.22 -17.65 -5.37
N LEU A 207 -17.41 -16.34 -5.22
CA LEU A 207 -18.73 -15.69 -5.17
C LEU A 207 -18.70 -14.35 -5.96
N PRO A 208 -19.48 -14.18 -7.05
CA PRO A 208 -19.54 -12.97 -7.90
C PRO A 208 -19.71 -11.64 -7.15
N ASN A 209 -20.36 -11.66 -5.98
CA ASN A 209 -20.87 -10.47 -5.30
C ASN A 209 -20.23 -10.18 -3.94
N GLU A 210 -19.28 -11.01 -3.49
CA GLU A 210 -18.75 -10.85 -2.16
C GLU A 210 -17.57 -9.86 -2.15
N PRO A 211 -17.70 -8.74 -1.43
CA PRO A 211 -16.64 -7.75 -1.29
C PRO A 211 -15.40 -8.38 -0.62
N LEU A 212 -14.23 -7.78 -0.84
CA LEU A 212 -13.08 -8.11 0.02
C LEU A 212 -13.49 -7.80 1.46
N SER A 213 -13.18 -8.71 2.38
CA SER A 213 -13.41 -8.45 3.81
C SER A 213 -12.72 -7.15 4.20
N LYS A 214 -13.51 -6.17 4.64
CA LYS A 214 -13.03 -4.85 5.05
C LYS A 214 -11.97 -4.97 6.15
N GLU A 215 -12.25 -5.78 7.17
CA GLU A 215 -11.35 -6.04 8.29
C GLU A 215 -9.98 -6.56 7.84
N ARG A 216 -9.95 -7.45 6.83
CA ARG A 216 -8.69 -7.98 6.31
C ARG A 216 -7.90 -6.91 5.55
N VAL A 217 -8.57 -6.06 4.79
CA VAL A 217 -7.93 -4.95 4.06
C VAL A 217 -7.38 -3.91 5.04
N GLU A 218 -8.13 -3.58 6.09
CA GLU A 218 -7.68 -2.70 7.18
C GLU A 218 -6.48 -3.30 7.90
N ALA A 219 -6.55 -4.56 8.34
CA ALA A 219 -5.46 -5.23 9.06
C ALA A 219 -4.16 -5.33 8.24
N PHE A 220 -4.25 -5.58 6.93
CA PHE A 220 -3.07 -5.57 6.06
C PHE A 220 -2.50 -4.16 5.89
N SER A 221 -3.36 -3.16 5.74
CA SER A 221 -2.93 -1.76 5.64
C SER A 221 -2.22 -1.32 6.91
N ASP A 222 -2.81 -1.57 8.08
CA ASP A 222 -2.23 -1.29 9.40
C ASP A 222 -0.88 -1.97 9.58
N GLY A 223 -0.76 -3.24 9.16
CA GLY A 223 0.50 -3.97 9.17
C GLY A 223 1.60 -3.30 8.33
N VAL A 224 1.28 -2.83 7.13
CA VAL A 224 2.23 -2.11 6.26
C VAL A 224 2.66 -0.79 6.89
N TYR A 225 1.71 0.01 7.39
CA TYR A 225 2.03 1.28 8.06
C TYR A 225 2.89 1.09 9.30
N ALA A 226 2.58 0.08 10.12
CA ALA A 226 3.37 -0.26 11.31
C ALA A 226 4.80 -0.66 10.94
N ILE A 227 4.97 -1.52 9.93
CA ILE A 227 6.27 -1.93 9.44
C ILE A 227 7.08 -0.72 8.93
N VAL A 228 6.46 0.15 8.12
CA VAL A 228 7.12 1.36 7.60
C VAL A 228 7.57 2.27 8.74
N ALA A 229 6.72 2.50 9.74
CA ALA A 229 7.06 3.27 10.92
C ALA A 229 8.21 2.64 11.72
N THR A 230 8.25 1.31 11.84
CA THR A 230 9.36 0.61 12.50
C THR A 230 10.68 0.70 11.74
N LEU A 231 10.65 0.66 10.40
CA LEU A 231 11.87 0.82 9.60
C LEU A 231 12.48 2.20 9.78
N LEU A 232 11.65 3.26 9.80
CA LEU A 232 12.13 4.62 10.02
C LEU A 232 12.86 4.81 11.36
N ILE A 233 12.41 4.16 12.44
CA ILE A 233 13.08 4.27 13.74
C ILE A 233 14.32 3.38 13.82
N LEU A 234 14.32 2.22 13.16
CA LEU A 234 15.50 1.35 13.11
C LEU A 234 16.67 2.04 12.40
N ASP A 235 16.41 2.74 11.30
CA ASP A 235 17.43 3.54 10.59
C ASP A 235 18.08 4.58 11.53
N ILE A 236 17.26 5.32 12.29
CA ILE A 236 17.76 6.27 13.30
C ILE A 236 18.58 5.58 14.40
N CYS A 237 18.14 4.41 14.84
CA CYS A 237 18.84 3.66 15.88
C CYS A 237 20.19 3.11 15.42
N GLU A 238 20.35 2.83 14.13
CA GLU A 238 21.60 2.31 13.56
C GLU A 238 22.62 3.44 13.32
N ASP A 239 22.20 4.54 12.69
CA ASP A 239 23.14 5.59 12.27
C ASP A 239 23.43 6.65 13.35
N ASN A 240 22.44 6.95 14.21
CA ASN A 240 22.47 8.16 15.05
C ASN A 240 22.66 7.89 16.54
N VAL A 241 23.02 6.65 16.88
CA VAL A 241 23.46 6.27 18.24
C VAL A 241 24.98 6.31 18.27
N PRO A 242 25.60 7.37 18.80
CA PRO A 242 27.04 7.56 18.70
C PRO A 242 27.80 6.55 19.56
N ASP A 243 28.84 5.93 18.99
CA ASP A 243 29.76 5.04 19.71
C ASP A 243 30.46 5.82 20.85
N PRO A 244 30.56 5.27 22.08
CA PRO A 244 31.31 5.87 23.17
C PRO A 244 32.71 6.39 22.79
N ALA A 245 33.42 5.69 21.88
CA ALA A 245 34.73 6.11 21.39
C ALA A 245 34.65 7.39 20.54
N VAL A 246 33.59 7.55 19.74
CA VAL A 246 33.32 8.75 18.93
C VAL A 246 32.96 9.93 19.83
N VAL A 247 32.09 9.71 20.83
CA VAL A 247 31.72 10.73 21.81
C VAL A 247 32.94 11.23 22.58
N GLN A 248 33.82 10.31 22.99
CA GLN A 248 35.05 10.66 23.70
C GLN A 248 36.01 11.47 22.82
N LYS A 249 36.18 11.09 21.55
CA LYS A 249 37.15 11.68 20.63
C LYS A 249 36.70 13.02 20.04
N GLN A 250 35.44 13.13 19.65
CA GLN A 250 34.91 14.31 18.94
C GLN A 250 34.26 15.33 19.87
N PHE A 251 33.65 14.88 20.97
CA PHE A 251 32.86 15.73 21.87
C PHE A 251 33.44 15.81 23.30
N GLY A 252 34.67 15.30 23.50
CA GLY A 252 35.36 15.34 24.79
C GLY A 252 34.63 14.56 25.90
N GLY A 253 33.85 13.54 25.55
CA GLY A 253 33.03 12.77 26.49
C GLY A 253 31.68 13.40 26.83
N SER A 254 31.32 14.54 26.22
CA SER A 254 30.02 15.18 26.42
C SER A 254 28.96 14.61 25.48
N LEU A 255 28.10 13.74 26.01
CA LEU A 255 26.96 13.19 25.27
C LEU A 255 25.95 14.28 24.85
N VAL A 256 25.79 15.34 25.65
CA VAL A 256 24.87 16.45 25.35
C VAL A 256 25.30 17.19 24.08
N ALA A 257 26.61 17.41 23.90
CA ALA A 257 27.14 18.06 22.71
C ALA A 257 26.95 17.19 21.46
N ALA A 258 27.11 15.86 21.60
CA ALA A 258 26.83 14.91 20.52
C ALA A 258 25.33 14.94 20.14
N LEU A 259 24.43 14.83 21.12
CA LEU A 259 22.97 14.85 20.87
C LEU A 259 22.49 16.16 20.22
N GLN A 260 23.10 17.30 20.57
CA GLN A 260 22.80 18.58 19.91
C GLN A 260 23.25 18.61 18.45
N ALA A 261 24.36 17.94 18.11
CA ALA A 261 24.83 17.84 16.73
C ALA A 261 23.88 16.99 15.87
N TYR A 262 23.36 15.88 16.39
CA TYR A 262 22.39 14.99 15.71
C TYR A 262 20.93 15.51 15.75
N GLY A 263 20.67 16.62 16.45
CA GLY A 263 19.32 17.18 16.64
C GLY A 263 18.47 17.33 15.35
N PRO A 264 19.00 17.87 14.24
CA PRO A 264 18.25 18.00 12.99
C PRO A 264 17.77 16.67 12.39
N GLU A 265 18.51 15.58 12.62
CA GLU A 265 18.18 14.25 12.08
C GLU A 265 17.01 13.64 12.84
N TYR A 266 16.98 13.82 14.17
CA TYR A 266 15.80 13.44 14.97
C TYR A 266 14.55 14.21 14.51
N LEU A 267 14.68 15.48 14.14
CA LEU A 267 13.56 16.27 13.63
C LEU A 267 13.06 15.76 12.27
N ALA A 268 13.98 15.40 11.35
CA ALA A 268 13.64 14.80 10.06
C ALA A 268 12.91 13.46 10.24
N TYR A 269 13.35 12.64 11.20
CA TYR A 269 12.65 11.42 11.59
C TYR A 269 11.22 11.70 12.07
N PHE A 270 11.03 12.66 12.97
CA PHE A 270 9.68 13.02 13.44
C PHE A 270 8.77 13.50 12.30
N GLY A 271 9.31 14.25 11.33
CA GLY A 271 8.59 14.65 10.12
C GLY A 271 8.16 13.47 9.25
N SER A 272 9.06 12.51 9.05
CA SER A 272 8.78 11.28 8.28
C SER A 272 7.78 10.37 9.00
N PHE A 273 7.95 10.17 10.30
CA PHE A 273 7.00 9.42 11.12
C PHE A 273 5.61 10.07 11.13
N ALA A 274 5.55 11.40 11.25
CA ALA A 274 4.30 12.15 11.16
C ALA A 274 3.64 11.96 9.78
N THR A 275 4.42 11.94 8.70
CA THR A 275 3.92 11.71 7.34
C THR A 275 3.28 10.33 7.20
N VAL A 276 3.95 9.27 7.68
CA VAL A 276 3.40 7.91 7.71
C VAL A 276 2.13 7.85 8.56
N GLY A 277 2.15 8.42 9.77
CA GLY A 277 1.02 8.42 10.69
C GLY A 277 -0.19 9.19 10.18
N LEU A 278 0.02 10.29 9.47
CA LEU A 278 -1.07 11.07 8.89
C LEU A 278 -1.64 10.42 7.63
N LEU A 279 -0.82 9.78 6.79
CA LEU A 279 -1.31 8.95 5.67
C LEU A 279 -2.14 7.76 6.20
N TRP A 280 -1.69 7.13 7.30
CA TRP A 280 -2.48 6.11 7.99
C TRP A 280 -3.80 6.69 8.54
N PHE A 281 -3.76 7.86 9.18
CA PHE A 281 -4.97 8.52 9.70
C PHE A 281 -5.98 8.84 8.59
N VAL A 282 -5.52 9.29 7.43
CA VAL A 282 -6.35 9.54 6.25
C VAL A 282 -7.00 8.24 5.77
N HIS A 283 -6.21 7.17 5.64
CA HIS A 283 -6.68 5.84 5.26
C HIS A 283 -7.71 5.29 6.25
N HIS A 284 -7.40 5.30 7.55
CA HIS A 284 -8.32 4.88 8.60
C HIS A 284 -9.62 5.67 8.56
N SER A 285 -9.54 7.00 8.42
CA SER A 285 -10.72 7.86 8.30
C SER A 285 -11.57 7.54 7.07
N LEU A 286 -10.96 7.19 5.94
CA LEU A 286 -11.65 6.76 4.72
C LEU A 286 -12.40 5.45 4.97
N PHE A 287 -11.69 4.42 5.47
CA PHE A 287 -12.26 3.10 5.66
C PHE A 287 -13.31 3.04 6.79
N LEU A 288 -13.26 3.92 7.79
CA LEU A 288 -14.36 4.10 8.75
C LEU A 288 -15.71 4.40 8.08
N HIS A 289 -15.71 5.13 6.96
CA HIS A 289 -16.93 5.51 6.23
C HIS A 289 -17.29 4.56 5.09
N VAL A 290 -16.38 3.64 4.73
CA VAL A 290 -16.63 2.61 3.73
C VAL A 290 -17.43 1.48 4.36
N THR A 291 -18.59 1.17 3.79
CA THR A 291 -19.45 0.04 4.20
C THR A 291 -19.08 -1.24 3.47
N LYS A 292 -18.74 -1.13 2.17
CA LYS A 292 -18.44 -2.27 1.30
C LYS A 292 -17.20 -2.01 0.45
N THR A 293 -16.19 -2.88 0.57
CA THR A 293 -14.95 -2.76 -0.19
C THR A 293 -15.05 -3.47 -1.55
N THR A 294 -15.08 -2.70 -2.63
CA THR A 294 -15.06 -3.25 -3.99
C THR A 294 -13.66 -3.75 -4.38
N ARG A 295 -13.60 -4.63 -5.39
CA ARG A 295 -12.31 -5.15 -5.92
C ARG A 295 -11.40 -4.04 -6.44
N PHE A 296 -11.98 -3.05 -7.12
CA PHE A 296 -11.22 -1.94 -7.66
C PHE A 296 -10.64 -1.05 -6.56
N MET A 297 -11.41 -0.81 -5.48
CA MET A 297 -10.88 -0.16 -4.27
C MET A 297 -9.73 -0.94 -3.65
N GLY A 298 -9.82 -2.28 -3.58
CA GLY A 298 -8.73 -3.13 -3.09
C GLY A 298 -7.45 -3.05 -3.95
N LEU A 299 -7.58 -2.93 -5.28
CA LEU A 299 -6.45 -2.70 -6.17
C LEU A 299 -5.80 -1.32 -5.92
N LEU A 300 -6.61 -0.27 -5.84
CA LEU A 300 -6.12 1.07 -5.54
C LEU A 300 -5.45 1.13 -4.16
N ASN A 301 -6.00 0.44 -3.17
CA ASN A 301 -5.38 0.30 -1.84
C ASN A 301 -4.01 -0.38 -1.94
N THR A 302 -3.92 -1.46 -2.71
CA THR A 302 -2.65 -2.17 -2.96
C THR A 302 -1.60 -1.23 -3.55
N PHE A 303 -1.96 -0.40 -4.54
CA PHE A 303 -1.03 0.60 -5.08
C PHE A 303 -0.66 1.66 -4.06
N SER A 304 -1.61 2.19 -3.30
CA SER A 304 -1.33 3.14 -2.20
C SER A 304 -0.30 2.56 -1.23
N LEU A 305 -0.51 1.32 -0.75
CA LEU A 305 0.39 0.64 0.17
C LEU A 305 1.77 0.34 -0.42
N ALA A 306 1.86 0.06 -1.72
CA ALA A 306 3.15 -0.12 -2.40
C ALA A 306 4.00 1.15 -2.38
N PHE A 307 3.38 2.33 -2.53
CA PHE A 307 4.08 3.61 -2.40
C PHE A 307 4.35 3.98 -0.94
N VAL A 308 3.42 3.71 -0.02
CA VAL A 308 3.66 3.87 1.43
C VAL A 308 4.86 3.03 1.88
N GLY A 309 4.98 1.80 1.40
CA GLY A 309 6.12 0.94 1.69
C GLY A 309 7.46 1.46 1.16
N GLY A 310 7.44 2.41 0.20
CA GLY A 310 8.62 3.11 -0.30
C GLY A 310 9.01 4.37 0.49
N LEU A 311 8.25 4.76 1.51
CA LEU A 311 8.59 5.93 2.35
C LEU A 311 9.93 5.83 3.09
N PRO A 312 10.38 4.66 3.59
CA PRO A 312 11.72 4.54 4.18
C PRO A 312 12.83 4.89 3.19
N LEU A 313 12.69 4.50 1.92
CA LEU A 313 13.62 4.89 0.87
C LEU A 313 13.62 6.40 0.64
N ALA A 314 12.43 7.02 0.60
CA ALA A 314 12.33 8.47 0.46
C ALA A 314 13.07 9.22 1.58
N TYR A 315 12.93 8.74 2.82
CA TYR A 315 13.61 9.29 3.98
C TYR A 315 15.13 9.13 3.90
N GLN A 316 15.62 7.92 3.64
CA GLN A 316 17.05 7.65 3.54
C GLN A 316 17.72 8.47 2.43
N LEU A 317 17.10 8.56 1.24
CA LEU A 317 17.64 9.36 0.15
C LEU A 317 17.75 10.85 0.54
N THR A 318 16.75 11.41 1.21
CA THR A 318 16.82 12.81 1.68
C THR A 318 17.83 13.03 2.80
N HIS A 319 18.25 11.98 3.50
CA HIS A 319 19.21 12.04 4.59
C HIS A 319 20.66 11.86 4.11
N GLU A 320 20.91 10.94 3.16
CA GLU A 320 22.26 10.56 2.72
C GLU A 320 22.93 11.65 1.86
N PHE A 321 22.16 12.44 1.09
CA PHE A 321 22.76 13.44 0.20
C PHE A 321 23.13 14.75 0.91
N PRO A 322 24.37 15.27 0.71
CA PRO A 322 24.79 16.54 1.30
C PRO A 322 23.95 17.73 0.83
N ARG A 323 23.70 18.68 1.75
CA ARG A 323 23.02 19.95 1.48
C ARG A 323 23.69 20.72 0.34
N ASN A 324 22.89 21.24 -0.59
CA ASN A 324 23.25 21.97 -1.82
C ASN A 324 23.87 21.13 -2.96
N SER A 325 23.65 19.81 -2.99
CA SER A 325 24.02 18.97 -4.14
C SER A 325 22.87 18.85 -5.15
N GLN A 326 23.18 18.53 -6.43
CA GLN A 326 22.12 18.23 -7.42
C GLN A 326 21.32 16.99 -7.02
N ASN A 327 21.97 16.02 -6.37
CA ASN A 327 21.37 14.78 -5.90
C ASN A 327 20.34 15.00 -4.77
N GLU A 328 20.52 16.03 -3.94
CA GLU A 328 19.53 16.40 -2.91
C GLU A 328 18.19 16.80 -3.55
N LEU A 329 18.23 17.56 -4.66
CA LEU A 329 17.00 17.96 -5.37
C LEU A 329 16.27 16.74 -5.92
N GLU A 330 17.00 15.79 -6.53
CA GLU A 330 16.42 14.55 -7.05
C GLU A 330 15.80 13.70 -5.93
N ALA A 331 16.46 13.61 -4.76
CA ALA A 331 15.94 12.90 -3.60
C ALA A 331 14.63 13.52 -3.06
N ILE A 332 14.58 14.85 -2.94
CA ILE A 332 13.36 15.57 -2.53
C ILE A 332 12.23 15.31 -3.54
N GLN A 333 12.54 15.34 -4.85
CA GLN A 333 11.57 15.07 -5.90
C GLN A 333 11.03 13.65 -5.83
N ILE A 334 11.89 12.64 -5.65
CA ILE A 334 11.50 11.25 -5.47
C ILE A 334 10.59 11.10 -4.24
N SER A 335 10.95 11.74 -3.12
CA SER A 335 10.13 11.74 -1.90
C SER A 335 8.74 12.33 -2.15
N CYS A 336 8.65 13.48 -2.84
CA CYS A 336 7.37 14.09 -3.22
C CYS A 336 6.54 13.18 -4.13
N VAL A 337 7.16 12.50 -5.09
CA VAL A 337 6.49 11.56 -6.00
C VAL A 337 5.93 10.37 -5.23
N ILE A 338 6.69 9.80 -4.29
CA ILE A 338 6.25 8.67 -3.45
C ILE A 338 5.04 9.07 -2.61
N VAL A 339 5.13 10.21 -1.89
CA VAL A 339 4.02 10.73 -1.07
C VAL A 339 2.79 11.08 -1.92
N PHE A 340 3.00 11.66 -3.09
CA PHE A 340 1.92 11.98 -4.04
C PHE A 340 1.18 10.72 -4.47
N PHE A 341 1.89 9.68 -4.92
CA PHE A 341 1.26 8.43 -5.35
C PHE A 341 0.61 7.69 -4.18
N ALA A 342 1.23 7.67 -3.01
CA ALA A 342 0.63 7.11 -1.80
C ALA A 342 -0.74 7.74 -1.49
N GLY A 343 -0.85 9.07 -1.57
CA GLY A 343 -2.08 9.81 -1.31
C GLY A 343 -3.11 9.78 -2.45
N ILE A 344 -2.69 9.92 -3.71
CA ILE A 344 -3.62 10.01 -4.85
C ILE A 344 -4.41 8.73 -5.05
N PHE A 345 -3.81 7.57 -4.73
CA PHE A 345 -4.53 6.30 -4.77
C PHE A 345 -5.60 6.21 -3.67
N GLN A 346 -5.37 6.78 -2.48
CA GLN A 346 -6.42 6.87 -1.45
C GLN A 346 -7.55 7.81 -1.88
N LEU A 347 -7.21 8.96 -2.48
CA LEU A 347 -8.21 9.85 -3.06
C LEU A 347 -8.99 9.16 -4.20
N SER A 348 -8.32 8.33 -4.99
CA SER A 348 -8.97 7.54 -6.05
C SER A 348 -9.94 6.51 -5.48
N ILE A 349 -9.63 5.86 -4.36
CA ILE A 349 -10.56 4.96 -3.65
C ILE A 349 -11.83 5.72 -3.26
N TRP A 350 -11.67 6.92 -2.72
CA TRP A 350 -12.80 7.78 -2.35
C TRP A 350 -13.68 8.17 -3.54
N VAL A 351 -13.07 8.58 -4.67
CA VAL A 351 -13.80 8.89 -5.91
C VAL A 351 -14.55 7.66 -6.45
N VAL A 352 -13.94 6.48 -6.39
CA VAL A 352 -14.60 5.22 -6.79
C VAL A 352 -15.76 4.88 -5.87
N ALA A 353 -15.61 5.08 -4.56
CA ALA A 353 -16.68 4.84 -3.59
C ALA A 353 -17.86 5.81 -3.81
N LEU A 354 -17.58 7.07 -4.16
CA LEU A 354 -18.62 8.05 -4.49
C LEU A 354 -19.44 7.70 -5.73
N TYR A 355 -18.87 6.96 -6.69
CA TYR A 355 -19.61 6.54 -7.88
C TYR A 355 -20.80 5.62 -7.54
N ASN A 356 -20.65 4.78 -6.51
CA ASN A 356 -21.69 3.89 -5.98
C ASN A 356 -21.95 4.20 -4.50
N GLU A 357 -22.27 5.46 -4.18
CA GLU A 357 -22.35 5.96 -2.80
C GLU A 357 -23.36 5.22 -1.92
N GLN A 358 -24.47 4.73 -2.49
CA GLN A 358 -25.52 4.02 -1.75
C GLN A 358 -25.07 2.66 -1.21
N GLU A 359 -24.21 1.94 -1.94
CA GLU A 359 -23.77 0.60 -1.55
C GLU A 359 -22.46 0.61 -0.76
N THR A 360 -21.59 1.58 -1.02
CA THR A 360 -20.19 1.55 -0.56
C THR A 360 -19.85 2.55 0.52
N LEU A 361 -20.69 3.56 0.76
CA LEU A 361 -20.43 4.65 1.71
C LEU A 361 -21.58 4.87 2.69
N HIS A 362 -21.22 5.33 3.89
CA HIS A 362 -22.18 5.79 4.88
C HIS A 362 -22.86 7.10 4.46
N PRO A 363 -24.17 7.31 4.75
CA PRO A 363 -24.93 8.52 4.36
C PRO A 363 -24.32 9.89 4.71
N TYR A 364 -23.45 9.96 5.73
CA TYR A 364 -22.85 11.22 6.18
C TYR A 364 -21.86 11.83 5.17
N VAL A 365 -21.33 11.01 4.26
CA VAL A 365 -20.26 11.39 3.33
C VAL A 365 -20.69 11.32 1.85
N TRP A 366 -21.98 11.07 1.58
CA TRP A 366 -22.58 11.20 0.25
C TRP A 366 -22.42 12.61 -0.32
N TYR A 367 -22.69 12.78 -1.61
CA TYR A 367 -22.71 14.12 -2.21
C TYR A 367 -23.65 15.07 -1.45
N GLY A 368 -23.11 16.17 -0.94
CA GLY A 368 -23.84 17.14 -0.11
C GLY A 368 -23.97 16.76 1.37
N GLY A 369 -23.41 15.62 1.80
CA GLY A 369 -23.35 15.20 3.19
C GLY A 369 -22.49 16.14 4.06
N ARG A 370 -22.74 16.14 5.37
CA ARG A 370 -22.08 17.05 6.34
C ARG A 370 -20.56 16.89 6.35
N GLU A 371 -20.05 15.67 6.18
CA GLU A 371 -18.62 15.35 6.27
C GLU A 371 -17.97 15.15 4.89
N HIS A 372 -18.72 15.26 3.79
CA HIS A 372 -18.21 15.04 2.43
C HIS A 372 -17.03 15.95 2.07
N VAL A 373 -17.21 17.27 2.23
CA VAL A 373 -16.18 18.27 1.90
C VAL A 373 -14.96 18.11 2.81
N PHE A 374 -15.18 17.74 4.08
CA PHE A 374 -14.11 17.51 5.03
C PHE A 374 -13.29 16.27 4.67
N MET A 375 -13.94 15.17 4.28
CA MET A 375 -13.25 13.96 3.82
C MET A 375 -12.44 14.21 2.55
N LEU A 376 -13.03 14.91 1.57
CA LEU A 376 -12.34 15.29 0.34
C LEU A 376 -11.09 16.15 0.64
N ALA A 377 -11.23 17.16 1.50
CA ALA A 377 -10.11 18.01 1.90
C ALA A 377 -9.01 17.20 2.61
N LYS A 378 -9.39 16.26 3.47
CA LYS A 378 -8.46 15.38 4.19
C LYS A 378 -7.65 14.50 3.23
N LEU A 379 -8.31 13.88 2.25
CA LEU A 379 -7.67 13.02 1.25
C LEU A 379 -6.86 13.80 0.21
N ALA A 380 -7.26 15.02 -0.11
CA ALA A 380 -6.58 15.86 -1.10
C ALA A 380 -5.35 16.60 -0.54
N LEU A 381 -5.26 16.78 0.79
CA LEU A 381 -4.21 17.60 1.42
C LEU A 381 -2.79 17.13 1.05
N TYR A 382 -2.47 15.86 1.27
CA TYR A 382 -1.13 15.32 0.93
C TYR A 382 -0.81 15.37 -0.57
N PRO A 383 -1.68 14.87 -1.47
CA PRO A 383 -1.43 14.96 -2.91
C PRO A 383 -1.21 16.40 -3.38
N CYS A 384 -2.03 17.36 -2.93
CA CYS A 384 -1.90 18.75 -3.32
C CYS A 384 -0.60 19.38 -2.79
N VAL A 385 -0.24 19.11 -1.54
CA VAL A 385 0.98 19.67 -0.93
C VAL A 385 2.23 19.03 -1.56
N ALA A 386 2.26 17.70 -1.73
CA ALA A 386 3.38 17.01 -2.37
C ALA A 386 3.60 17.49 -3.81
N LEU A 387 2.51 17.65 -4.58
CA LEU A 387 2.57 18.17 -5.94
C LEU A 387 3.03 19.64 -5.97
N GLY A 388 2.52 20.45 -5.04
CA GLY A 388 2.94 21.85 -4.87
C GLY A 388 4.43 21.98 -4.54
N THR A 389 4.92 21.18 -3.58
CA THR A 389 6.34 21.10 -3.19
C THR A 389 7.20 20.64 -4.37
N PHE A 390 6.76 19.66 -5.15
CA PHE A 390 7.46 19.21 -6.35
C PHE A 390 7.63 20.35 -7.35
N PHE A 391 6.55 21.02 -7.74
CA PHE A 391 6.64 22.15 -8.69
C PHE A 391 7.45 23.32 -8.12
N LEU A 392 7.30 23.62 -6.84
CA LEU A 392 8.05 24.69 -6.21
C LEU A 392 9.55 24.36 -6.12
N SER A 393 9.92 23.09 -5.94
CA SER A 393 11.31 22.63 -5.98
C SER A 393 11.92 22.79 -7.38
N CYS A 394 11.14 22.56 -8.44
CA CYS A 394 11.59 22.76 -9.82
C CYS A 394 11.83 24.24 -10.15
N ILE A 395 11.00 25.15 -9.63
CA ILE A 395 11.09 26.60 -9.91
C ILE A 395 12.13 27.26 -8.99
N LEU A 396 12.14 26.91 -7.70
CA LEU A 396 13.03 27.47 -6.68
C LEU A 396 14.04 26.42 -6.20
N SER A 397 14.87 25.91 -7.11
CA SER A 397 15.87 24.87 -6.81
C SER A 397 16.78 25.22 -5.63
N LYS A 398 17.07 26.51 -5.39
CA LYS A 398 17.92 26.98 -4.28
C LYS A 398 17.25 26.90 -2.91
N PHE A 399 15.91 26.83 -2.84
CA PHE A 399 15.15 26.80 -1.59
C PHE A 399 14.39 25.48 -1.38
N SER A 400 14.62 24.47 -2.24
CA SER A 400 13.91 23.18 -2.23
C SER A 400 13.91 22.52 -0.85
N THR A 401 15.07 22.45 -0.18
CA THR A 401 15.21 21.86 1.16
C THR A 401 14.40 22.59 2.21
N SER A 402 14.42 23.93 2.18
CA SER A 402 13.64 24.74 3.13
C SER A 402 12.14 24.57 2.90
N ILE A 403 11.71 24.48 1.64
CA ILE A 403 10.31 24.21 1.29
C ILE A 403 9.89 22.83 1.76
N PHE A 404 10.73 21.81 1.57
CA PHE A 404 10.44 20.44 1.95
C PHE A 404 10.30 20.30 3.48
N HIS A 405 11.24 20.81 4.27
CA HIS A 405 11.10 20.81 5.73
C HIS A 405 9.92 21.65 6.22
N LEU A 406 9.64 22.79 5.56
CA LEU A 406 8.46 23.59 5.88
C LEU A 406 7.17 22.79 5.61
N MET A 407 7.10 22.01 4.53
CA MET A 407 6.00 21.11 4.26
C MET A 407 5.83 20.08 5.38
N GLU A 408 6.90 19.38 5.77
CA GLU A 408 6.85 18.34 6.82
C GLU A 408 6.32 18.87 8.15
N ILE A 409 6.68 20.12 8.49
CA ILE A 409 6.20 20.77 9.72
C ILE A 409 4.76 21.28 9.54
N THR A 410 4.45 21.91 8.40
CA THR A 410 3.17 22.61 8.19
C THR A 410 2.00 21.64 8.01
N VAL A 411 2.21 20.49 7.35
CA VAL A 411 1.13 19.54 7.05
C VAL A 411 0.46 18.97 8.31
N PRO A 412 1.19 18.50 9.34
CA PRO A 412 0.58 18.09 10.60
C PRO A 412 -0.29 19.17 11.24
N PHE A 413 0.17 20.43 11.28
CA PHE A 413 -0.63 21.54 11.78
C PHE A 413 -1.87 21.76 10.92
N ALA A 414 -1.74 21.70 9.59
CA ALA A 414 -2.86 21.83 8.67
C ALA A 414 -3.92 20.74 8.89
N PHE A 415 -3.53 19.50 9.22
CA PHE A 415 -4.46 18.43 9.60
C PHE A 415 -5.22 18.73 10.89
N LEU A 416 -4.54 19.27 11.92
CA LEU A 416 -5.17 19.63 13.20
C LEU A 416 -6.24 20.72 13.02
N VAL A 417 -5.95 21.74 12.22
CA VAL A 417 -6.88 22.85 11.96
C VAL A 417 -7.77 22.65 10.74
N LEU A 418 -7.70 21.48 10.08
CA LEU A 418 -8.36 21.22 8.79
C LEU A 418 -9.86 21.53 8.83
N ARG A 419 -10.54 21.16 9.92
CA ARG A 419 -11.98 21.38 10.07
C ARG A 419 -12.34 22.86 10.11
N LEU A 420 -11.50 23.68 10.76
CA LEU A 420 -11.65 25.12 10.80
C LEU A 420 -11.37 25.73 9.42
N LEU A 421 -10.27 25.32 8.77
CA LEU A 421 -9.89 25.79 7.44
C LEU A 421 -10.97 25.51 6.40
N VAL A 422 -11.56 24.31 6.40
CA VAL A 422 -12.64 23.94 5.48
C VAL A 422 -13.89 24.78 5.72
N ARG A 423 -14.28 25.01 6.99
CA ARG A 423 -15.45 25.85 7.33
C ARG A 423 -15.27 27.28 6.87
N ILE A 424 -14.10 27.87 7.14
CA ILE A 424 -13.77 29.24 6.72
C ILE A 424 -13.73 29.32 5.19
N GLY A 425 -13.07 28.38 4.52
CA GLY A 425 -12.97 28.33 3.06
C GLY A 425 -14.34 28.22 2.38
N LEU A 426 -15.24 27.38 2.91
CA LEU A 426 -16.60 27.24 2.40
C LEU A 426 -17.42 28.52 2.63
N ALA A 427 -17.27 29.17 3.78
CA ALA A 427 -17.92 30.44 4.07
C ALA A 427 -17.46 31.56 3.13
N LEU A 428 -16.15 31.66 2.87
CA LEU A 428 -15.58 32.61 1.91
C LEU A 428 -16.04 32.34 0.48
N LEU A 429 -16.06 31.08 0.04
CA LEU A 429 -16.58 30.71 -1.28
C LEU A 429 -18.06 31.09 -1.44
N ARG A 430 -18.89 30.82 -0.40
CA ARG A 430 -20.30 31.22 -0.41
C ARG A 430 -20.45 32.74 -0.45
N PHE A 431 -19.62 33.47 0.29
CA PHE A 431 -19.62 34.94 0.29
C PHE A 431 -19.28 35.51 -1.09
N ILE A 432 -18.29 34.93 -1.79
CA ILE A 432 -17.83 35.40 -3.11
C ILE A 432 -18.81 35.02 -4.23
N PHE A 433 -19.31 33.79 -4.26
CA PHE A 433 -20.13 33.26 -5.36
C PHE A 433 -21.64 33.39 -5.16
N CYS A 434 -22.12 33.61 -3.93
CA CYS A 434 -23.53 33.83 -3.60
C CYS A 434 -23.70 35.03 -2.66
N PRO A 435 -23.44 36.27 -3.13
CA PRO A 435 -23.53 37.47 -2.29
C PRO A 435 -24.96 37.79 -1.82
N ASN A 436 -25.99 37.18 -2.40
CA ASN A 436 -27.39 37.59 -2.20
C ASN A 436 -28.23 36.65 -1.32
N ARG A 437 -27.60 35.97 -0.35
CA ARG A 437 -28.34 35.29 0.74
C ARG A 437 -27.95 35.85 2.10
N SER A 438 -28.05 37.17 2.23
CA SER A 438 -28.17 37.84 3.53
C SER A 438 -29.61 37.70 4.01
N ASP A 439 -29.83 36.71 4.88
CA ASP A 439 -30.90 36.58 5.88
C ASP A 439 -31.40 35.13 5.95
N LEU A 440 -30.78 34.35 6.84
CA LEU A 440 -31.52 33.63 7.86
C LEU A 440 -30.59 33.27 9.01
N THR A 441 -30.53 34.17 9.96
CA THR A 441 -29.94 34.02 11.29
C THR A 441 -30.75 33.05 12.17
N THR A 442 -31.21 31.92 11.61
CA THR A 442 -32.06 30.90 12.29
C THR A 442 -31.83 29.47 11.78
N VAL A 443 -30.58 29.04 11.59
CA VAL A 443 -30.22 27.59 11.54
C VAL A 443 -28.95 27.33 12.35
N VAL A 444 -28.69 28.17 13.35
CA VAL A 444 -27.59 27.94 14.31
C VAL A 444 -28.06 27.15 15.53
N ASP A 445 -29.38 26.98 15.75
CA ASP A 445 -29.90 26.26 16.94
C ASP A 445 -30.81 25.04 16.67
N ASP A 446 -31.38 24.82 15.48
CA ASP A 446 -32.44 23.78 15.31
C ASP A 446 -31.99 22.34 14.97
N GLU A 447 -30.69 22.05 14.82
CA GLU A 447 -30.21 20.64 14.79
C GLU A 447 -29.26 20.31 15.95
N ALA A 448 -29.15 21.21 16.93
CA ALA A 448 -28.40 20.97 18.16
C ALA A 448 -29.18 20.14 19.20
N ASP A 449 -30.47 19.85 18.99
CA ASP A 449 -31.32 19.26 20.05
C ASP A 449 -32.22 18.04 19.70
N GLU A 450 -32.32 17.57 18.44
CA GLU A 450 -33.32 16.51 18.11
C GLU A 450 -32.82 15.09 17.77
N THR A 451 -31.52 14.79 17.81
CA THR A 451 -31.05 13.38 17.73
C THR A 451 -29.85 13.08 18.63
N ARG A 452 -30.02 13.29 19.94
CA ARG A 452 -29.32 12.47 20.94
C ARG A 452 -29.86 11.03 20.88
N VAL A 453 -29.38 10.24 19.92
CA VAL A 453 -29.51 8.79 20.02
C VAL A 453 -28.41 8.32 20.99
N PRO A 454 -28.75 7.71 22.14
CA PRO A 454 -27.74 7.26 23.09
C PRO A 454 -26.88 6.17 22.44
N PHE A 455 -25.57 6.37 22.51
CA PHE A 455 -24.48 5.55 21.95
C PHE A 455 -24.35 4.13 22.59
N ASN A 456 -25.39 3.61 23.25
CA ASN A 456 -25.36 2.39 24.04
C ASN A 456 -26.44 1.35 23.69
N ALA A 457 -26.92 1.31 22.44
CA ALA A 457 -27.93 0.33 22.03
C ALA A 457 -27.62 -0.37 20.69
N VAL A 458 -26.36 -0.69 20.41
CA VAL A 458 -25.98 -1.72 19.42
C VAL A 458 -24.67 -2.39 19.86
N VAL A 459 -24.65 -2.91 21.08
CA VAL A 459 -23.73 -3.99 21.49
C VAL A 459 -24.57 -4.97 22.30
N THR A 460 -25.21 -5.89 21.58
CA THR A 460 -25.57 -7.24 22.01
C THR A 460 -25.68 -8.10 20.78
#